data_AF-A0A7V9V5W8-F1
#
_entry.id   AF-A0A7V9V5W8-F1
#
_cell.length_a   1.000
_cell.length_b   1.000
_cell.length_c   1.000
_cell.angle_alpha   90.00
_cell.angle_beta   90.00
_cell.angle_gamma   90.00
#
_symmetry.space_group_name_H-M   'P 1'
#
loop_
_entity.id
_entity.type
_entity.pdbx_description
1 polymer ?
#
loop_
_entity_poly.entity_id
_entity_poly.type
_entity_poly.pdbx_seq_one_letter_code
_entity_poly.pdbx_strand_id
1 'polypeptide(L)'
;MASAPRSLSDAQSGDERLSDDQLSDDQLAELDERFQYEPAEAVVAWAVEQFHPELCVAASMSDAVLVDLAVRAEPSIEVVFIDTGYHFPETIETLEAVQNRYELRVRVMGPPSEPAEFWKTDPVACCSAYKVAQLDAALESKRAWMSGLRRVESPTRVVAPIVSRDGRGLVKVN
;
A
#
# COMPACT_ATOMS: atom_id res chain seq x y z
N MET A 1 -12.98 -45.87 -43.41
CA MET A 1 -14.24 -45.34 -42.86
C MET A 1 -14.33 -45.77 -41.41
N ALA A 2 -13.78 -44.96 -40.50
CA ALA A 2 -13.82 -45.24 -39.06
C ALA A 2 -14.82 -44.29 -38.42
N SER A 3 -15.85 -44.88 -37.85
CA SER A 3 -16.98 -44.25 -37.18
C SER A 3 -16.54 -43.56 -35.89
N ALA A 4 -17.00 -42.33 -35.68
CA ALA A 4 -16.86 -41.62 -34.41
C ALA A 4 -17.66 -42.30 -33.29
N PRO A 5 -17.22 -42.17 -32.03
CA PRO A 5 -18.12 -42.15 -30.89
C PRO A 5 -18.18 -40.75 -30.24
N ARG A 6 -19.36 -40.49 -29.68
CA ARG A 6 -19.87 -39.23 -29.14
C ARG A 6 -19.08 -38.74 -27.93
N SER A 7 -18.78 -37.44 -27.92
CA SER A 7 -18.38 -36.70 -26.72
C SER A 7 -19.59 -36.54 -25.80
N LEU A 8 -19.45 -37.04 -24.58
CA LEU A 8 -20.31 -36.77 -23.45
C LEU A 8 -19.59 -35.73 -22.59
N SER A 9 -20.25 -34.59 -22.38
CA SER A 9 -20.36 -33.86 -21.12
C SER A 9 -19.23 -34.07 -20.12
N ASP A 10 -18.44 -33.02 -19.87
CA ASP A 10 -18.00 -32.73 -18.50
C ASP A 10 -18.05 -31.22 -18.22
N ALA A 11 -18.87 -30.93 -17.22
CA ALA A 11 -18.74 -29.89 -16.21
C ALA A 11 -18.29 -28.50 -16.64
N GLN A 12 -19.27 -27.60 -16.66
CA GLN A 12 -19.12 -26.25 -16.14
C GLN A 12 -18.33 -26.28 -14.83
N SER A 13 -17.18 -25.62 -14.81
CA SER A 13 -16.55 -25.10 -13.60
C SER A 13 -15.75 -23.86 -14.00
N GLY A 14 -16.49 -22.83 -14.45
CA GLY A 14 -16.00 -21.47 -14.39
C GLY A 14 -15.91 -21.10 -12.92
N ASP A 15 -14.72 -20.71 -12.49
CA ASP A 15 -14.35 -20.40 -11.12
C ASP A 15 -15.15 -19.19 -10.59
N GLU A 16 -16.37 -19.43 -10.09
CA GLU A 16 -17.16 -18.50 -9.26
C GLU A 16 -16.54 -18.36 -7.86
N ARG A 17 -15.27 -17.94 -7.77
CA ARG A 17 -14.58 -17.63 -6.50
C ARG A 17 -14.04 -16.20 -6.41
N LEU A 18 -14.77 -15.25 -6.99
CA LEU A 18 -14.43 -13.83 -6.90
C LEU A 18 -15.72 -13.02 -6.70
N SER A 19 -16.15 -12.75 -5.45
CA SER A 19 -16.94 -11.53 -5.17
C SER A 19 -17.29 -11.20 -3.71
N ASP A 20 -17.23 -12.11 -2.73
CA ASP A 20 -17.97 -11.86 -1.46
C ASP A 20 -17.18 -11.24 -0.28
N ASP A 21 -15.90 -10.88 -0.44
CA ASP A 21 -15.04 -10.49 0.69
C ASP A 21 -14.37 -9.11 0.54
N GLN A 22 -15.10 -8.13 -0.01
CA GLN A 22 -14.65 -6.74 -0.10
C GLN A 22 -15.57 -5.81 0.69
N LEU A 23 -14.98 -5.04 1.62
CA LEU A 23 -15.69 -4.00 2.38
C LEU A 23 -16.35 -3.00 1.42
N SER A 24 -17.63 -2.73 1.56
CA SER A 24 -18.30 -1.67 0.80
C SER A 24 -17.80 -0.29 1.22
N ASP A 25 -18.02 0.72 0.39
CA ASP A 25 -17.64 2.10 0.74
C ASP A 25 -18.42 2.61 1.97
N ASP A 26 -19.66 2.15 2.17
CA ASP A 26 -20.46 2.44 3.36
C ASP A 26 -19.84 1.80 4.61
N GLN A 27 -19.39 0.55 4.53
CA GLN A 27 -18.68 -0.11 5.64
C GLN A 27 -17.36 0.59 5.96
N LEU A 28 -16.63 1.05 4.94
CA LEU A 28 -15.41 1.84 5.15
C LEU A 28 -15.71 3.19 5.82
N ALA A 29 -16.83 3.84 5.48
CA ALA A 29 -17.26 5.07 6.13
C ALA A 29 -17.63 4.84 7.61
N GLU A 30 -18.37 3.77 7.92
CA GLU A 30 -18.68 3.38 9.31
C GLU A 30 -17.41 3.08 10.12
N LEU A 31 -16.44 2.40 9.51
CA LEU A 31 -15.13 2.14 10.12
C LEU A 31 -14.35 3.44 10.36
N ASP A 32 -14.37 4.37 9.40
CA ASP A 32 -13.72 5.67 9.54
C ASP A 32 -14.28 6.46 10.72
N GLU A 33 -15.61 6.52 10.87
CA GLU A 33 -16.27 7.18 11.99
C GLU A 33 -15.87 6.55 13.34
N ARG A 34 -15.84 5.22 13.40
CA ARG A 34 -15.43 4.49 14.60
C ARG A 34 -13.96 4.76 14.94
N PHE A 35 -13.07 4.68 13.96
CA PHE A 35 -11.63 4.83 14.15
C PHE A 35 -11.22 6.24 14.57
N GLN A 36 -12.08 7.26 14.44
CA GLN A 36 -11.80 8.60 14.98
C GLN A 36 -11.51 8.60 16.48
N TYR A 37 -11.95 7.58 17.21
CA TYR A 37 -11.84 7.47 18.67
C TYR A 37 -10.95 6.31 19.14
N GLU A 38 -10.31 5.60 18.20
CA GLU A 38 -9.45 4.45 18.50
C GLU A 38 -7.97 4.88 18.50
N PRO A 39 -7.11 4.23 19.30
CA PRO A 39 -5.67 4.43 19.22
C PRO A 39 -5.13 3.86 17.89
N ALA A 40 -4.03 4.42 17.40
CA ALA A 40 -3.41 4.00 16.14
C ALA A 40 -3.04 2.50 16.15
N GLU A 41 -2.61 1.97 17.30
CA GLU A 41 -2.34 0.55 17.50
C GLU A 41 -3.53 -0.34 17.13
N ALA A 42 -4.75 0.05 17.50
CA ALA A 42 -5.96 -0.73 17.24
C ALA A 42 -6.32 -0.70 15.74
N VAL A 43 -6.14 0.45 15.09
CA VAL A 43 -6.38 0.60 13.65
C VAL A 43 -5.36 -0.20 12.83
N VAL A 44 -4.09 -0.17 13.23
CA VAL A 44 -3.02 -0.96 12.60
C VAL A 44 -3.26 -2.46 12.81
N ALA A 45 -3.62 -2.89 14.02
CA ALA A 45 -3.93 -4.30 14.29
C ALA A 45 -5.11 -4.78 13.44
N TRP A 46 -6.18 -3.98 13.33
CA TRP A 46 -7.30 -4.28 12.44
C TRP A 46 -6.84 -4.42 10.98
N ALA A 47 -6.05 -3.47 10.46
CA ALA A 47 -5.59 -3.54 9.07
C ALA A 47 -4.78 -4.82 8.80
N VAL A 48 -3.90 -5.19 9.72
CA VAL A 48 -3.13 -6.43 9.67
C VAL A 48 -4.04 -7.65 9.65
N GLU A 49 -4.99 -7.75 10.59
CA GLU A 49 -5.92 -8.88 10.68
C GLU A 49 -6.78 -9.05 9.42
N GLN A 50 -7.16 -7.94 8.78
CA GLN A 50 -8.03 -7.98 7.59
C GLN A 50 -7.28 -8.28 6.29
N PHE A 51 -6.05 -7.78 6.14
CA PHE A 51 -5.42 -7.69 4.83
C PHE A 51 -4.05 -8.36 4.73
N HIS A 52 -3.41 -8.80 5.82
CA HIS A 52 -2.16 -9.56 5.70
C HIS A 52 -2.41 -10.92 5.01
N PRO A 53 -1.55 -11.36 4.06
CA PRO A 53 -0.28 -10.77 3.62
C PRO A 53 -0.39 -9.80 2.42
N GLU A 54 -1.59 -9.50 1.94
CA GLU A 54 -1.89 -8.57 0.83
C GLU A 54 -1.92 -7.08 1.26
N LEU A 55 -1.33 -6.77 2.41
CA LEU A 55 -1.13 -5.44 2.99
C LEU A 55 0.33 -5.01 2.85
N CYS A 56 0.57 -3.72 2.68
CA CYS A 56 1.90 -3.14 2.86
C CYS A 56 1.85 -1.75 3.50
N VAL A 57 2.96 -1.32 4.10
CA VAL A 57 3.17 0.05 4.58
C VAL A 57 4.02 0.82 3.59
N ALA A 58 3.50 1.93 3.04
CA ALA A 58 4.30 2.86 2.27
C ALA A 58 4.96 3.88 3.21
N ALA A 59 6.29 3.86 3.30
CA ALA A 59 7.06 4.72 4.19
C ALA A 59 8.03 5.60 3.41
N SER A 60 7.96 6.93 3.61
CA SER A 60 8.89 7.91 3.02
C SER A 60 10.12 8.17 3.89
N MET A 61 10.22 7.51 5.05
CA MET A 61 11.24 7.73 6.08
C MET A 61 11.27 9.15 6.67
N SER A 62 10.22 9.93 6.48
CA SER A 62 10.02 11.21 7.19
C SER A 62 9.64 11.00 8.67
N ASP A 63 9.05 9.84 8.96
CA ASP A 63 8.76 9.32 10.29
C ASP A 63 8.72 7.78 10.20
N ALA A 64 9.07 7.10 11.30
CA ALA A 64 9.11 5.65 11.43
C ALA A 64 8.08 5.09 12.41
N VAL A 65 7.25 5.92 13.06
CA VAL A 65 6.24 5.45 14.04
C VAL A 65 5.25 4.45 13.41
N LEU A 66 4.76 4.70 12.19
CA LEU A 66 3.85 3.74 11.53
C LEU A 66 4.53 2.40 11.23
N VAL A 67 5.81 2.42 10.86
CA VAL A 67 6.59 1.18 10.67
C VAL A 67 6.74 0.44 11.99
N ASP A 68 7.06 1.14 13.08
CA ASP A 68 7.17 0.56 14.42
C ASP A 68 5.86 -0.09 14.89
N LEU A 69 4.72 0.59 14.70
CA LEU A 69 3.40 0.05 15.02
C LEU A 69 3.07 -1.20 14.18
N ALA A 70 3.34 -1.13 12.88
CA ALA A 70 3.04 -2.20 11.94
C ALA A 70 3.88 -3.47 12.22
N VAL A 71 5.19 -3.31 12.45
CA VAL A 71 6.08 -4.44 12.77
C VAL A 71 5.73 -5.05 14.14
N ARG A 72 5.29 -4.23 15.11
CA ARG A 72 4.79 -4.74 16.40
C ARG A 72 3.53 -5.59 16.25
N ALA A 73 2.66 -5.25 15.30
CA ALA A 73 1.45 -6.01 15.02
C ALA A 73 1.73 -7.27 14.19
N GLU A 74 2.59 -7.19 13.17
CA GLU A 74 2.99 -8.30 12.31
C GLU A 74 4.44 -8.15 11.85
N PRO A 75 5.39 -8.92 12.42
CA PRO A 75 6.82 -8.80 12.10
C PRO A 75 7.18 -9.07 10.64
N SER A 76 6.37 -9.82 9.91
CA SER A 76 6.58 -10.14 8.49
C SER A 76 5.94 -9.14 7.52
N ILE A 77 5.33 -8.06 8.01
CA ILE A 77 4.62 -7.10 7.17
C ILE A 77 5.55 -6.46 6.13
N GLU A 78 5.07 -6.34 4.89
CA GLU A 78 5.85 -5.69 3.84
C GLU A 78 5.87 -4.17 4.06
N VAL A 79 7.07 -3.59 4.11
CA VAL A 79 7.29 -2.14 4.07
C VAL A 79 7.91 -1.77 2.74
N VAL A 80 7.32 -0.78 2.09
CA VAL A 80 7.71 -0.28 0.77
C VAL A 80 8.31 1.12 0.91
N PHE A 81 9.48 1.33 0.32
CA PHE A 81 10.11 2.63 0.16
C PHE A 81 10.16 2.98 -1.33
N ILE A 82 9.60 4.12 -1.71
CA ILE A 82 9.71 4.62 -3.09
C ILE A 82 10.98 5.46 -3.19
N ASP A 83 12.01 4.89 -3.78
CA ASP A 83 13.21 5.64 -4.13
C ASP A 83 12.91 6.45 -5.40
N THR A 84 13.08 7.77 -5.32
CA THR A 84 12.85 8.67 -6.45
C THR A 84 14.15 9.00 -7.19
N GLY A 85 15.29 8.58 -6.66
CA GLY A 85 16.64 8.98 -7.09
C GLY A 85 17.03 10.41 -6.66
N TYR A 86 16.17 11.10 -5.92
CA TYR A 86 16.38 12.49 -5.48
C TYR A 86 16.24 12.68 -3.95
N HIS A 87 16.35 11.61 -3.18
CA HIS A 87 16.26 11.67 -1.72
C HIS A 87 17.51 12.33 -1.12
N PHE A 88 17.32 13.01 0.01
CA PHE A 88 18.44 13.50 0.81
C PHE A 88 19.23 12.30 1.37
N PRO A 89 20.57 12.40 1.51
CA PRO A 89 21.37 11.35 2.14
C PRO A 89 20.82 10.94 3.52
N GLU A 90 20.34 11.89 4.31
CA GLU A 90 19.75 11.67 5.63
C GLU A 90 18.48 10.79 5.58
N THR A 91 17.73 10.84 4.47
CA THR A 91 16.56 9.96 4.26
C THR A 91 17.00 8.51 4.03
N ILE A 92 18.10 8.31 3.30
CA ILE A 92 18.69 6.99 3.06
C ILE A 92 19.31 6.44 4.34
N GLU A 93 20.00 7.26 5.12
CA GLU A 93 20.51 6.89 6.45
C GLU A 93 19.36 6.48 7.39
N THR A 94 18.23 7.18 7.34
CA THR A 94 17.04 6.83 8.13
C THR A 94 16.45 5.49 7.68
N LEU A 95 16.37 5.24 6.36
CA LEU A 95 15.96 3.94 5.81
C LEU A 95 16.84 2.80 6.33
N GLU A 96 18.17 2.98 6.30
CA GLU A 96 19.13 2.00 6.82
C GLU A 96 18.95 1.78 8.33
N ALA A 97 18.79 2.85 9.10
CA ALA A 97 18.54 2.76 10.54
C ALA A 97 17.25 2.00 10.87
N VAL A 98 16.17 2.22 10.11
CA VAL A 98 14.89 1.51 10.26
C VAL A 98 15.07 0.01 9.93
N GLN A 99 15.72 -0.32 8.81
CA GLN A 99 15.99 -1.72 8.45
C GLN A 99 16.81 -2.45 9.53
N ASN A 100 17.86 -1.80 10.04
CA ASN A 100 18.71 -2.38 11.08
C ASN A 100 17.99 -2.52 12.42
N ARG A 101 17.16 -1.54 12.80
CA ARG A 101 16.43 -1.55 14.08
C ARG A 101 15.41 -2.68 14.17
N TYR A 102 14.69 -2.94 13.08
CA TYR A 102 13.59 -3.91 13.05
C TYR A 102 13.98 -5.23 12.38
N GLU A 103 15.24 -5.41 11.98
CA GLU A 103 15.71 -6.56 11.19
C GLU A 103 14.83 -6.81 9.95
N LEU A 104 14.38 -5.72 9.34
CA LEU A 104 13.37 -5.68 8.30
C LEU A 104 14.02 -5.52 6.93
N ARG A 105 13.61 -6.32 5.95
CA ARG A 105 13.94 -6.10 4.54
C ARG A 105 12.90 -5.17 3.92
N VAL A 106 13.23 -3.89 3.76
CA VAL A 106 12.35 -2.94 3.06
C VAL A 106 12.39 -3.20 1.56
N ARG A 107 11.22 -3.26 0.92
CA ARG A 107 11.10 -3.35 -0.53
C ARG A 107 11.30 -1.96 -1.13
N VAL A 108 12.48 -1.73 -1.67
CA VAL A 108 12.83 -0.47 -2.35
C VAL A 108 12.34 -0.52 -3.80
N MET A 109 11.51 0.46 -4.16
CA MET A 109 10.96 0.66 -5.49
C MET A 109 11.63 1.91 -6.07
N GLY A 110 12.70 1.71 -6.84
CA GLY A 110 13.51 2.79 -7.38
C GLY A 110 13.20 3.12 -8.84
N PRO A 111 13.64 4.28 -9.33
CA PRO A 111 13.61 4.56 -10.75
C PRO A 111 14.78 3.83 -11.45
N PRO A 112 14.79 3.76 -12.79
CA PRO A 112 15.96 3.32 -13.54
C PRO A 112 17.21 4.18 -13.22
N SER A 113 18.39 3.64 -13.51
CA SER A 113 19.72 4.06 -13.02
C SER A 113 20.11 5.53 -13.19
N GLU A 114 19.39 6.31 -14.00
CA GLU A 114 19.58 7.76 -14.15
C GLU A 114 18.24 8.46 -14.41
N PRO A 115 17.53 8.94 -13.36
CA PRO A 115 16.30 9.69 -13.57
C PRO A 115 16.60 11.06 -14.19
N ALA A 116 15.87 11.40 -15.25
CA ALA A 116 15.97 12.70 -15.90
C ALA A 116 15.46 13.80 -14.96
N GLU A 117 16.07 14.99 -14.98
CA GLU A 117 15.73 16.11 -14.10
C GLU A 117 14.39 16.80 -14.46
N PHE A 118 13.35 16.02 -14.74
CA PHE A 118 12.00 16.52 -15.03
C PHE A 118 11.45 17.37 -13.88
N TRP A 119 11.91 17.19 -12.64
CA TRP A 119 11.51 18.05 -11.52
C TRP A 119 11.81 19.55 -11.76
N LYS A 120 12.76 19.90 -12.64
CA LYS A 120 13.07 21.30 -13.01
C LYS A 120 12.09 21.90 -14.01
N THR A 121 11.49 21.08 -14.87
CA THR A 121 10.73 21.53 -16.04
C THR A 121 9.26 21.11 -16.00
N ASP A 122 8.98 19.93 -15.49
CA ASP A 122 7.64 19.36 -15.30
C ASP A 122 7.61 18.48 -14.01
N PRO A 123 7.37 19.11 -12.84
CA PRO A 123 7.28 18.40 -11.56
C PRO A 123 6.14 17.37 -11.51
N VAL A 124 5.08 17.56 -12.29
CA VAL A 124 3.93 16.66 -12.33
C VAL A 124 4.32 15.37 -13.06
N ALA A 125 4.93 15.48 -14.23
CA ALA A 125 5.46 14.33 -14.97
C ALA A 125 6.54 13.59 -14.16
N CYS A 126 7.43 14.33 -13.49
CA CYS A 126 8.44 13.77 -12.59
C CYS A 126 7.80 12.92 -11.48
N CYS A 127 6.82 13.49 -10.75
CA CYS A 127 6.10 12.76 -9.71
C CYS A 127 5.35 11.56 -10.27
N SER A 128 4.73 11.69 -11.44
CA SER A 128 4.00 10.60 -12.09
C SER A 128 4.92 9.43 -12.40
N ALA A 129 6.07 9.69 -13.02
CA ALA A 129 7.00 8.68 -13.49
C ALA A 129 7.79 8.00 -12.36
N TYR A 130 8.29 8.80 -11.41
CA TYR A 130 9.26 8.30 -10.42
C TYR A 130 8.65 8.03 -9.04
N LYS A 131 7.44 8.54 -8.77
CA LYS A 131 6.74 8.27 -7.49
C LYS A 131 5.47 7.46 -7.69
N VAL A 132 4.53 7.96 -8.49
CA VAL A 132 3.20 7.36 -8.61
C VAL A 132 3.29 6.00 -9.31
N ALA A 133 3.99 5.90 -10.44
CA ALA A 133 4.15 4.63 -11.14
C ALA A 133 4.88 3.56 -10.29
N GLN A 134 5.85 3.97 -9.47
CA GLN A 134 6.55 3.05 -8.56
C GLN A 134 5.65 2.57 -7.42
N LEU A 135 4.79 3.47 -6.89
CA LEU A 135 3.77 3.09 -5.92
C LEU A 135 2.74 2.14 -6.56
N ASP A 136 2.29 2.41 -7.78
CA ASP A 136 1.35 1.56 -8.51
C ASP A 136 1.92 0.14 -8.68
N ALA A 137 3.19 0.03 -9.10
CA ALA A 137 3.88 -1.25 -9.24
C ALA A 137 4.10 -1.97 -7.89
N ALA A 138 4.25 -1.23 -6.80
CA ALA A 138 4.35 -1.82 -5.46
C ALA A 138 3.02 -2.42 -5.00
N LEU A 139 1.90 -1.80 -5.40
CA LEU A 139 0.55 -2.10 -4.97
C LEU A 139 -0.21 -3.09 -5.87
N GLU A 140 0.35 -3.51 -7.00
CA GLU A 140 -0.33 -4.35 -8.02
C GLU A 140 -0.93 -5.65 -7.44
N SER A 141 -0.28 -6.26 -6.45
CA SER A 141 -0.73 -7.49 -5.79
C SER A 141 -1.35 -7.27 -4.40
N LYS A 142 -1.75 -6.04 -4.08
CA LYS A 142 -2.26 -5.66 -2.76
C LYS A 142 -3.76 -5.48 -2.78
N ARG A 143 -4.39 -5.72 -1.63
CA ARG A 143 -5.79 -5.36 -1.35
C ARG A 143 -5.89 -4.09 -0.51
N ALA A 144 -4.85 -3.81 0.27
CA ALA A 144 -4.79 -2.63 1.12
C ALA A 144 -3.38 -2.09 1.28
N TRP A 145 -3.27 -0.83 1.69
CA TRP A 145 -2.00 -0.21 2.04
C TRP A 145 -2.16 0.84 3.14
N MET A 146 -1.10 1.01 3.94
CA MET A 146 -1.02 2.04 4.97
C MET A 146 -0.07 3.15 4.54
N SER A 147 -0.39 4.40 4.91
CA SER A 147 0.48 5.56 4.69
C SER A 147 0.51 6.43 5.93
N GLY A 148 1.67 7.01 6.29
CA GLY A 148 1.80 7.88 7.47
C GLY A 148 1.21 9.29 7.30
N LEU A 149 0.18 9.46 6.47
CA LEU A 149 -0.43 10.76 6.19
C LEU A 149 -1.19 11.26 7.41
N ARG A 150 -0.88 12.47 7.88
CA ARG A 150 -1.58 13.07 9.02
C ARG A 150 -2.27 14.36 8.64
N ARG A 151 -3.43 14.61 9.27
CA ARG A 151 -4.25 15.82 9.08
C ARG A 151 -3.50 17.12 9.36
N VAL A 152 -2.51 17.08 10.25
CA VAL A 152 -1.68 18.23 10.65
C VAL A 152 -0.66 18.65 9.58
N GLU A 153 -0.36 17.82 8.60
CA GLU A 153 0.76 18.06 7.66
C GLU A 153 0.45 19.13 6.60
N SER A 154 -0.82 19.33 6.25
CA SER A 154 -1.21 20.40 5.33
C SER A 154 -2.68 20.79 5.48
N PRO A 155 -3.07 22.03 5.10
CA PRO A 155 -4.48 22.45 5.09
C PRO A 155 -5.38 21.55 4.24
N THR A 156 -4.83 20.94 3.19
CA THR A 156 -5.57 20.02 2.31
C THR A 156 -5.80 18.63 2.90
N ARG A 157 -5.12 18.28 4.00
CA ARG A 157 -5.22 16.96 4.67
C ARG A 157 -6.16 16.95 5.86
N VAL A 158 -6.71 18.10 6.27
CA VAL A 158 -7.52 18.21 7.50
C VAL A 158 -8.75 17.30 7.52
N VAL A 159 -9.26 16.92 6.34
CA VAL A 159 -10.41 16.01 6.17
C VAL A 159 -10.01 14.60 5.72
N ALA A 160 -8.72 14.25 5.78
CA ALA A 160 -8.28 12.92 5.37
C ALA A 160 -8.94 11.85 6.26
N PRO A 161 -9.62 10.83 5.68
CA PRO A 161 -10.15 9.72 6.45
C PRO A 161 -9.01 8.85 6.99
N ILE A 162 -9.21 8.20 8.13
CA ILE A 162 -8.34 7.16 8.66
C ILE A 162 -8.42 5.92 7.76
N VAL A 163 -9.59 5.56 7.27
CA VAL A 163 -9.76 4.44 6.33
C VAL A 163 -10.69 4.81 5.18
N SER A 164 -10.33 4.45 3.96
CA SER A 164 -11.12 4.75 2.75
C SER A 164 -10.71 3.87 1.58
N ARG A 165 -11.46 3.91 0.48
CA ARG A 165 -11.03 3.34 -0.80
C ARG A 165 -10.27 4.38 -1.60
N ASP A 166 -9.08 4.04 -2.09
CA ASP A 166 -8.31 4.92 -2.95
C ASP A 166 -8.75 4.81 -4.43
N GLY A 167 -8.17 5.66 -5.30
CA GLY A 167 -8.50 5.68 -6.72
C GLY A 167 -8.12 4.42 -7.50
N ARG A 168 -7.37 3.48 -6.90
CA ARG A 168 -7.04 2.17 -7.47
C ARG A 168 -8.06 1.11 -7.07
N GLY A 169 -9.00 1.46 -6.20
CA GLY A 169 -9.92 0.51 -5.59
C GLY A 169 -9.33 -0.26 -4.42
N LEU A 170 -8.18 0.16 -3.86
CA LEU A 170 -7.57 -0.50 -2.69
C LEU A 170 -8.06 0.15 -1.40
N VAL A 171 -8.13 -0.63 -0.32
CA VAL A 171 -8.37 -0.06 1.01
C VAL A 171 -7.11 0.67 1.47
N LYS A 172 -7.23 1.96 1.75
CA LYS A 172 -6.15 2.81 2.24
C LYS A 172 -6.40 3.16 3.70
N VAL A 173 -5.37 2.94 4.53
CA VAL A 173 -5.35 3.34 5.94
C VAL A 173 -4.32 4.47 6.15
N ASN A 174 -4.66 5.52 6.90
CA ASN A 174 -3.80 6.67 7.22
C ASN A 174 -3.51 6.78 8.71
#